data_AF-A0A3M1WM66-F1
#
_entry.id   AF-A0A3M1WM66-F1
#
_cell.length_a   1.000
_cell.length_b   1.000
_cell.length_c   1.000
_cell.angle_alpha   90.00
_cell.angle_beta   90.00
_cell.angle_gamma   90.00
#
_symmetry.space_group_name_H-M   'P 1'
#
loop_
_entity.id
_entity.type
_entity.pdbx_description
1 polymer ?
#
loop_
_entity_poly.entity_id
_entity_poly.type
_entity_poly.pdbx_seq_one_letter_code
_entity_poly.pdbx_strand_id
1 'polypeptide(L)'
;HVDTLLRADGLLPEIGFYHRPRSGHAALASDLMEPFRHVVERCALTMLGRGRLKLEDFEHGDRGCRLSARARRLYLAALTDSLLQPVRARGDDAPAPLLDHIRRQNLACRFWLAGRSHAFHAWRMR
;
A
#
# COMPACT_ATOMS: atom_id res chain seq x y z
N HIS A 1 -1.62 4.53 4.11
CA HIS A 1 -2.96 3.90 4.01
C HIS A 1 -3.07 2.60 4.79
N VAL A 2 -2.19 1.60 4.57
CA VAL A 2 -2.31 0.29 5.25
C VAL A 2 -2.26 0.40 6.78
N ASP A 3 -1.25 1.07 7.36
CA ASP A 3 -1.16 1.27 8.83
C ASP A 3 -2.45 1.91 9.41
N THR A 4 -2.90 3.02 8.83
CA THR A 4 -4.12 3.71 9.27
C THR A 4 -5.36 2.82 9.20
N LEU A 5 -5.51 2.03 8.13
CA LEU A 5 -6.63 1.10 7.98
C LEU A 5 -6.55 -0.04 8.99
N LEU A 6 -5.35 -0.58 9.27
CA LEU A 6 -5.17 -1.60 10.30
C LEU A 6 -5.63 -1.12 11.67
N ARG A 7 -5.25 0.10 12.05
CA ARG A 7 -5.71 0.72 13.30
C ARG A 7 -7.22 0.90 13.32
N ALA A 8 -7.80 1.39 12.21
CA ALA A 8 -9.24 1.56 12.09
C ALA A 8 -10.02 0.23 12.15
N ASP A 9 -9.42 -0.87 11.66
CA ASP A 9 -10.02 -2.21 11.70
C ASP A 9 -9.74 -2.94 13.03
N GLY A 10 -8.97 -2.34 13.95
CA GLY A 10 -8.70 -2.87 15.29
C GLY A 10 -7.52 -3.84 15.38
N LEU A 11 -6.60 -3.79 14.43
CA LEU A 11 -5.34 -4.54 14.44
C LEU A 11 -4.19 -3.67 14.96
N LEU A 12 -3.15 -4.31 15.52
CA LEU A 12 -1.93 -3.67 15.97
C LEU A 12 -0.89 -3.68 14.84
N PRO A 13 -0.60 -2.54 14.19
CA PRO A 13 0.29 -2.52 13.02
C PRO A 13 1.73 -2.96 13.30
N GLU A 14 2.17 -2.95 14.55
CA GLU A 14 3.53 -3.26 14.97
C GLU A 14 3.79 -4.77 15.05
N ILE A 15 2.74 -5.61 15.08
CA ILE A 15 2.85 -7.07 15.26
C ILE A 15 2.74 -7.80 13.91
N GLY A 16 3.87 -7.89 13.20
CA GLY A 16 3.97 -8.62 11.93
C GLY A 16 4.16 -10.13 12.10
N PHE A 17 3.85 -10.87 11.03
CA PHE A 17 4.12 -12.29 10.84
C PHE A 17 5.48 -12.54 10.16
N TYR A 18 5.79 -11.77 9.11
CA TYR A 18 6.99 -11.97 8.29
C TYR A 18 8.08 -10.96 8.66
N HIS A 19 7.75 -9.68 8.67
CA HIS A 19 8.69 -8.65 9.07
C HIS A 19 8.96 -8.73 10.57
N ARG A 20 10.26 -8.79 10.94
CA ARG A 20 10.67 -8.74 12.35
C ARG A 20 10.26 -7.41 12.98
N PRO A 21 9.48 -7.42 14.08
CA PRO A 21 9.16 -6.21 14.81
C PRO A 21 10.42 -5.52 15.32
N ARG A 22 10.48 -4.20 15.18
CA ARG A 22 11.51 -3.35 15.78
C ARG A 22 10.88 -2.00 16.14
N SER A 23 11.53 -1.27 17.04
CA SER A 23 11.01 0.02 17.52
C SER A 23 10.63 0.94 16.35
N GLY A 24 9.41 1.45 16.37
CA GLY A 24 8.85 2.36 15.37
C GLY A 24 8.48 1.72 14.02
N HIS A 25 8.57 0.40 13.86
CA HIS A 25 8.20 -0.28 12.62
C HIS A 25 6.80 -0.91 12.72
N ALA A 26 5.87 -0.42 11.90
CA ALA A 26 4.59 -1.07 11.65
C ALA A 26 4.77 -2.35 10.81
N ALA A 27 5.31 -3.41 11.42
CA ALA A 27 5.68 -4.66 10.76
C ALA A 27 4.48 -5.36 10.07
N LEU A 28 3.30 -5.39 10.70
CA LEU A 28 2.08 -5.92 10.08
C LEU A 28 1.63 -5.09 8.88
N ALA A 29 1.79 -3.76 8.95
CA ALA A 29 1.51 -2.90 7.81
C ALA A 29 2.45 -3.20 6.64
N SER A 30 3.73 -3.49 6.90
CA SER A 30 4.69 -3.95 5.90
C SER A 30 4.31 -5.32 5.32
N ASP A 31 3.87 -6.27 6.15
CA ASP A 31 3.41 -7.57 5.65
C ASP A 31 2.19 -7.44 4.73
N LEU A 32 1.18 -6.67 5.16
CA LEU A 32 -0.09 -6.59 4.45
C LEU A 32 -0.07 -5.62 3.27
N MET A 33 0.92 -4.72 3.17
CA MET A 33 1.09 -3.89 1.97
C MET A 33 1.71 -4.65 0.79
N GLU A 34 2.41 -5.76 1.04
CA GLU A 34 3.27 -6.40 0.04
C GLU A 34 2.51 -6.80 -1.25
N PRO A 35 1.30 -7.39 -1.19
CA PRO A 35 0.53 -7.70 -2.41
C PRO A 35 0.21 -6.47 -3.27
N PHE A 36 0.15 -5.28 -2.67
CA PHE A 36 -0.22 -4.01 -3.32
C PHE A 36 0.99 -3.16 -3.72
N ARG A 37 2.19 -3.52 -3.28
CA ARG A 37 3.43 -2.75 -3.46
C ARG A 37 3.71 -2.41 -4.93
N HIS A 38 3.41 -3.35 -5.82
CA HIS A 38 3.57 -3.18 -7.26
C HIS A 38 2.81 -1.96 -7.83
N VAL A 39 1.72 -1.49 -7.19
CA VAL A 39 1.00 -0.28 -7.60
C VAL A 39 1.81 0.99 -7.35
N VAL A 40 2.50 1.04 -6.21
CA VAL A 40 3.39 2.16 -5.83
C VAL A 40 4.56 2.24 -6.82
N GLU A 41 5.18 1.10 -7.11
CA GLU A 41 6.32 0.98 -8.03
C GLU A 41 5.92 1.32 -9.46
N ARG A 42 4.80 0.76 -9.95
CA ARG A 42 4.27 1.06 -11.28
C ARG A 42 3.92 2.55 -11.43
N CYS A 43 3.34 3.17 -10.40
CA CYS A 43 3.07 4.61 -10.40
C CYS A 43 4.36 5.42 -10.57
N ALA A 44 5.41 5.10 -9.79
CA ALA A 44 6.70 5.79 -9.89
C ALA A 44 7.33 5.64 -11.28
N LEU A 45 7.38 4.42 -11.81
CA LEU A 45 7.91 4.14 -13.15
C LEU A 45 7.08 4.84 -14.24
N THR A 46 5.76 4.89 -14.11
CA THR A 46 4.89 5.58 -15.07
C THR A 46 5.11 7.08 -15.05
N MET A 47 5.26 7.68 -13.87
CA MET A 47 5.50 9.12 -13.72
C MET A 47 6.84 9.54 -14.32
N LEU A 48 7.87 8.70 -14.15
CA LEU A 48 9.19 8.90 -14.79
C LEU A 48 9.13 8.66 -16.30
N GLY A 49 8.60 7.51 -16.73
CA GLY A 49 8.56 7.12 -18.14
C GLY A 49 7.69 8.03 -19.02
N ARG A 50 6.73 8.76 -18.43
CA ARG A 50 5.92 9.77 -19.12
C ARG A 50 6.43 11.20 -18.94
N GLY A 51 7.61 11.40 -18.34
CA GLY A 51 8.21 12.71 -18.12
C GLY A 51 7.41 13.63 -17.19
N ARG A 52 6.51 13.08 -16.36
CA ARG A 52 5.75 13.82 -15.34
C ARG A 52 6.60 14.15 -14.13
N LEU A 53 7.59 13.30 -13.85
CA LEU A 53 8.71 13.59 -12.97
C LEU A 53 9.98 13.66 -13.82
N LYS A 54 10.79 14.70 -13.60
CA LYS A 54 12.03 14.97 -14.32
C LYS A 54 13.21 15.05 -13.36
N LEU A 55 14.45 15.09 -13.87
CA LEU A 55 15.65 15.20 -13.03
C LEU A 55 15.63 16.45 -12.13
N GLU A 56 15.12 17.57 -12.63
CA GLU A 56 14.93 18.83 -11.88
C GLU A 56 13.93 18.74 -10.72
N ASP A 57 13.13 17.67 -10.63
CA ASP A 57 12.22 17.41 -9.51
C ASP A 57 12.93 16.80 -8.30
N PHE A 58 14.22 16.48 -8.41
CA PHE A 58 15.00 15.82 -7.38
C PHE A 58 16.04 16.77 -6.78
N GLU A 59 15.92 17.00 -5.47
CA GLU A 59 16.81 17.82 -4.67
C GLU A 59 17.82 16.93 -3.95
N HIS A 60 19.11 17.18 -4.17
CA HIS A 60 20.21 16.48 -3.51
C HIS A 60 20.75 17.31 -2.35
N GLY A 61 20.94 16.69 -1.20
CA GLY A 61 21.63 17.30 -0.06
C GLY A 61 22.29 16.25 0.83
N ASP A 62 22.85 16.69 1.96
CA ASP A 62 23.64 15.83 2.85
C ASP A 62 22.90 14.58 3.36
N ARG A 63 21.56 14.63 3.35
CA ARG A 63 20.67 13.53 3.79
C ARG A 63 20.08 12.72 2.62
N GLY A 64 20.70 12.79 1.44
CA GLY A 64 20.32 12.04 0.25
C GLY A 64 19.49 12.84 -0.76
N CYS A 65 18.80 12.11 -1.64
CA CYS A 65 17.97 12.63 -2.71
C CYS A 65 16.48 12.65 -2.30
N ARG A 66 15.79 13.76 -2.56
CA ARG A 66 14.39 13.96 -2.19
C ARG A 66 13.60 14.55 -3.36
N LEU A 67 12.32 14.22 -3.46
CA LEU A 67 11.42 14.95 -4.35
C LEU A 67 11.20 16.37 -3.82
N SER A 68 11.22 17.34 -4.73
CA SER A 68 10.78 18.71 -4.45
C SER A 68 9.34 18.71 -3.91
N ALA A 69 8.97 19.76 -3.18
CA ALA A 69 7.61 19.85 -2.62
C ALA A 69 6.52 19.76 -3.71
N ARG A 70 6.77 20.32 -4.89
CA ARG A 70 5.87 20.23 -6.06
C ARG A 70 5.78 18.80 -6.56
N ALA A 71 6.93 18.16 -6.81
CA ALA A 71 7.01 16.80 -7.33
C ALA A 71 6.39 15.77 -6.38
N ARG A 72 6.61 15.94 -5.07
CA ARG A 72 6.00 15.10 -4.04
C ARG A 72 4.48 15.18 -4.08
N ARG A 73 3.90 16.39 -4.17
CA ARG A 73 2.43 16.55 -4.30
C ARG A 73 1.91 15.88 -5.57
N LEU A 74 2.62 16.05 -6.69
CA LEU A 74 2.25 15.45 -7.96
C LEU A 74 2.26 13.91 -7.90
N TYR A 75 3.31 13.32 -7.32
CA TYR A 75 3.40 11.87 -7.14
C TYR A 75 2.31 11.33 -6.21
N LEU A 76 2.09 11.99 -5.07
CA LEU A 76 1.07 11.58 -4.11
C LEU A 76 -0.36 11.66 -4.70
N ALA A 77 -0.64 12.66 -5.52
CA ALA A 77 -1.92 12.75 -6.24
C ALA A 77 -2.09 11.57 -7.20
N ALA A 78 -1.09 11.30 -8.06
CA ALA A 78 -1.14 10.18 -9.01
C ALA A 78 -1.23 8.81 -8.32
N LEU A 79 -0.54 8.66 -7.17
CA LEU A 79 -0.63 7.45 -6.37
C LEU A 79 -2.02 7.30 -5.76
N THR A 80 -2.58 8.39 -5.21
CA THR A 80 -3.95 8.39 -4.65
C THR A 80 -4.98 8.01 -5.71
N ASP A 81 -4.88 8.58 -6.91
CA ASP A 81 -5.73 8.21 -8.05
C ASP A 81 -5.62 6.71 -8.34
N SER A 82 -4.40 6.17 -8.37
CA SER A 82 -4.15 4.74 -8.61
C SER A 82 -4.74 3.85 -7.51
N LEU A 83 -4.72 4.29 -6.25
CA LEU A 83 -5.31 3.56 -5.12
C LEU A 83 -6.84 3.61 -5.12
N LEU A 84 -7.43 4.65 -5.71
CA LEU A 84 -8.88 4.79 -5.85
C LEU A 84 -9.44 4.12 -7.11
N GLN A 85 -8.59 3.79 -8.09
CA GLN A 85 -9.03 3.10 -9.30
C GLN A 85 -9.63 1.72 -8.96
N PRO A 86 -10.83 1.40 -9.48
CA PRO A 86 -11.41 0.08 -9.34
C PRO A 86 -10.59 -1.00 -10.04
N VAL A 87 -10.26 -2.05 -9.31
CA VAL A 87 -9.58 -3.25 -9.82
C VAL A 87 -10.41 -4.48 -9.45
N ARG A 88 -10.44 -5.47 -10.34
CA ARG A 88 -11.07 -6.76 -10.08
C ARG A 88 -10.04 -7.71 -9.46
N ALA A 89 -10.25 -8.10 -8.21
CA ALA A 89 -9.45 -9.14 -7.55
C ALA A 89 -9.81 -10.53 -8.09
N ARG A 90 -8.93 -11.50 -7.88
CA ARG A 90 -9.21 -12.91 -8.21
C ARG A 90 -10.36 -13.44 -7.34
N GLY A 91 -11.47 -13.81 -7.97
CA GLY A 91 -12.66 -14.32 -7.30
C GLY A 91 -13.78 -13.29 -7.09
N ASP A 92 -13.54 -12.02 -7.41
CA ASP A 92 -14.55 -10.97 -7.28
C ASP A 92 -15.48 -10.89 -8.50
N ASP A 93 -16.79 -10.76 -8.23
CA ASP A 93 -17.84 -10.56 -9.24
C ASP A 93 -17.87 -9.14 -9.84
N ALA A 94 -17.31 -8.15 -9.13
CA ALA A 94 -17.23 -6.77 -9.58
C ALA A 94 -15.90 -6.11 -9.14
N PRO A 95 -15.39 -5.11 -9.89
CA PRO A 95 -14.22 -4.35 -9.46
C PRO A 95 -14.55 -3.47 -8.25
N ALA A 96 -13.53 -3.18 -7.44
CA ALA A 96 -13.61 -2.25 -6.32
C ALA A 96 -12.30 -1.45 -6.20
N PRO A 97 -12.32 -0.24 -5.63
CA PRO A 97 -11.11 0.54 -5.37
C PRO A 97 -10.02 -0.28 -4.66
N LEU A 98 -8.76 -0.03 -4.96
CA LEU A 98 -7.66 -0.76 -4.31
C LEU A 98 -7.64 -0.57 -2.79
N LEU A 99 -8.04 0.61 -2.31
CA LEU A 99 -8.21 0.85 -0.87
C LEU A 99 -9.23 -0.09 -0.22
N ASP A 100 -10.32 -0.43 -0.93
CA ASP A 100 -11.31 -1.37 -0.43
C ASP A 100 -10.73 -2.79 -0.38
N HIS A 101 -9.92 -3.17 -1.37
CA HIS A 101 -9.20 -4.45 -1.35
C HIS A 101 -8.20 -4.56 -0.20
N ILE A 102 -7.47 -3.48 0.09
CA ILE A 102 -6.57 -3.41 1.26
C ILE A 102 -7.39 -3.62 2.55
N ARG A 103 -8.52 -2.91 2.70
CA ARG A 103 -9.38 -3.04 3.87
C ARG A 103 -9.99 -4.44 4.00
N ARG A 104 -10.46 -5.03 2.90
CA ARG A 104 -10.96 -6.42 2.87
C ARG A 104 -9.88 -7.41 3.32
N GLN A 105 -8.63 -7.24 2.89
CA GLN A 105 -7.52 -8.07 3.33
C GLN A 105 -7.25 -7.90 4.84
N ASN A 106 -7.27 -6.67 5.37
CA ASN A 106 -7.12 -6.43 6.80
C ASN A 106 -8.22 -7.13 7.61
N LEU A 107 -9.48 -7.01 7.19
CA LEU A 107 -10.62 -7.67 7.84
C LEU A 107 -10.52 -9.20 7.76
N ALA A 108 -10.07 -9.75 6.63
CA ALA A 108 -9.83 -11.18 6.48
C ALA A 108 -8.73 -11.67 7.44
N CYS A 109 -7.63 -10.92 7.57
CA CYS A 109 -6.57 -11.19 8.55
C CYS A 109 -7.14 -11.17 9.98
N ARG A 110 -7.96 -10.17 10.31
CA ARG A 110 -8.60 -10.05 11.63
C ARG A 110 -9.53 -11.23 11.93
N PHE A 111 -10.36 -11.65 10.97
CA PHE A 111 -11.25 -12.79 11.15
C PHE A 111 -10.50 -14.10 11.33
N TRP A 112 -9.41 -14.29 10.59
CA TRP A 112 -8.52 -15.44 10.78
C TRP A 112 -7.87 -15.44 12.17
N LEU A 113 -7.30 -14.32 12.61
CA LEU A 113 -6.73 -14.17 13.96
C LEU A 113 -7.75 -14.42 15.07
N ALA A 114 -9.01 -14.05 14.86
CA ALA A 114 -10.11 -14.27 15.79
C ALA A 114 -10.71 -15.69 15.73
N GLY A 115 -10.14 -16.60 14.94
CA GLY A 115 -10.66 -17.97 14.77
C GLY A 115 -12.00 -18.06 14.04
N ARG A 116 -12.44 -16.98 13.38
CA ARG A 116 -13.71 -16.90 12.63
C ARG A 116 -13.58 -17.37 11.17
N SER A 117 -12.36 -17.62 10.72
CA SER A 117 -12.03 -18.22 9.42
C SER A 117 -10.94 -19.27 9.60
N HIS A 118 -11.00 -20.34 8.82
CA HIS A 118 -10.00 -21.41 8.84
C HIS A 118 -8.68 -21.03 8.16
N ALA A 119 -8.70 -20.03 7.27
CA ALA A 119 -7.50 -19.60 6.55
C ALA A 119 -7.53 -18.10 6.23
N PHE A 120 -6.33 -17.54 6.10
CA PHE A 120 -6.10 -16.23 5.50
C PHE A 120 -5.55 -16.41 4.08
N HIS A 121 -6.15 -15.70 3.12
CA HIS A 121 -5.66 -15.64 1.74
C HIS A 121 -5.33 -14.20 1.40
N ALA A 122 -4.05 -13.93 1.10
CA ALA A 122 -3.62 -12.63 0.64
C ALA A 122 -4.30 -12.26 -0.70
N TRP A 123 -4.54 -10.97 -0.90
CA TRP A 123 -5.10 -10.42 -2.12
C TRP A 123 -4.26 -10.80 -3.34
N ARG A 124 -4.94 -11.05 -4.47
CA ARG A 124 -4.31 -11.35 -5.75
C ARG A 124 -5.02 -10.61 -6.86
N MET A 125 -4.26 -9.91 -7.69
CA MET A 125 -4.76 -9.38 -8.95
C MET A 125 -5.07 -10.55 -9.90
N ARG A 126 -6.15 -10.43 -10.68
CA ARG A 126 -6.45 -11.38 -11.76
C ARG A 126 -5.54 -11.16 -12.96
#